data_AF-A0A7C6EXE8-F1
#
_entry.id   AF-A0A7C6EXE8-F1
#
_cell.length_a   1.000
_cell.length_b   1.000
_cell.length_c   1.000
_cell.angle_alpha   90.00
_cell.angle_beta   90.00
_cell.angle_gamma   90.00
#
_symmetry.space_group_name_H-M   'P 1'
#
loop_
_entity.id
_entity.type
_entity.pdbx_description
1 polymer ?
#
loop_
_entity_poly.entity_id
_entity_poly.type
_entity_poly.pdbx_seq_one_letter_code
_entity_poly.pdbx_strand_id
1 'polypeptide(L)' 'MVSSGDVLKRCPSCGSFFSCNPHGDCWCEEFRIHRKEMIQLMQQYTDCICPACLKKYAAE' A
#
# COMPACT_ATOMS: atom_id res chain seq x y z
N MET A 1 9.59 -7.95 23.00
CA MET A 1 10.50 -6.97 22.37
C MET A 1 9.81 -6.61 21.07
N VAL A 2 9.24 -5.42 20.96
CA VAL A 2 8.43 -5.03 19.78
C VAL A 2 9.37 -4.99 18.57
N SER A 3 9.15 -5.86 17.59
CA SER A 3 9.84 -5.85 16.31
C SER A 3 9.40 -4.59 15.55
N SER A 4 10.06 -3.47 15.84
CA SER A 4 9.78 -2.12 15.37
C SER A 4 10.03 -1.92 13.87
N GLY A 5 9.16 -2.46 13.02
CA GLY A 5 9.22 -2.27 11.57
C GLY A 5 7.94 -1.69 10.95
N ASP A 6 6.82 -1.77 11.67
CA ASP A 6 5.53 -1.39 11.14
C ASP A 6 5.16 0.06 11.52
N VAL A 7 4.93 0.88 10.49
CA VAL A 7 4.51 2.27 10.62
C VAL A 7 3.03 2.40 10.26
N LEU A 8 2.25 2.96 11.17
CA LEU A 8 0.86 3.33 10.88
C LEU A 8 0.86 4.55 9.96
N LYS A 9 0.38 4.36 8.73
CA LYS A 9 0.22 5.41 7.72
C LYS A 9 -1.26 5.66 7.46
N ARG A 10 -1.58 6.89 7.07
CA ARG A 10 -2.93 7.28 6.64
C ARG A 10 -3.02 7.19 5.12
N CYS A 11 -3.99 6.44 4.63
CA CYS A 11 -4.19 6.28 3.20
C CYS A 11 -4.67 7.60 2.58
N PRO A 12 -3.97 8.16 1.58
CA PRO A 12 -4.40 9.38 0.90
C PRO A 12 -5.64 9.17 0.00
N SER A 13 -5.98 7.92 -0.33
CA SER A 13 -7.13 7.57 -1.17
C SER A 13 -8.46 7.52 -0.40
N CYS A 14 -8.48 6.87 0.77
CA CYS A 14 -9.71 6.70 1.57
C CYS A 14 -9.65 7.38 2.96
N GLY A 15 -8.48 7.81 3.42
CA GLY A 15 -8.30 8.40 4.74
C GLY A 15 -8.14 7.41 5.90
N SER A 16 -8.25 6.09 5.65
CA SER A 16 -8.09 5.06 6.68
C SER A 16 -6.63 4.89 7.12
N PHE A 17 -6.44 4.56 8.40
CA PHE A 17 -5.13 4.17 8.93
C PHE A 17 -4.85 2.70 8.62
N PHE A 18 -3.63 2.41 8.18
CA PHE A 18 -3.17 1.06 7.89
C PHE A 18 -1.72 0.90 8.35
N SER A 19 -1.36 -0.32 8.73
CA SER A 19 0.03 -0.64 9.05
C SER A 19 0.81 -0.92 7.78
N CYS A 20 1.94 -0.25 7.63
CA CYS A 20 2.87 -0.37 6.51
C CYS A 20 4.21 -0.84 7.04
N ASN A 21 4.72 -1.94 6.52
CA ASN A 21 6.03 -2.47 6.91
C ASN A 21 7.00 -2.36 5.73
N PRO A 22 7.67 -1.20 5.53
CA PRO A 22 8.60 -1.02 4.42
C PRO A 22 9.91 -1.80 4.61
N HIS A 23 10.20 -2.25 5.83
CA HIS A 23 11.45 -2.94 6.18
C HIS A 23 11.25 -4.46 6.41
N GLY A 24 10.04 -4.97 6.21
CA GLY A 24 9.70 -6.39 6.31
C GLY A 24 8.75 -6.80 5.19
N ASP A 25 7.93 -7.84 5.42
CA ASP A 25 6.90 -8.26 4.46
C ASP A 25 5.85 -7.17 4.27
N CYS A 26 5.93 -6.46 3.13
CA CYS A 26 4.85 -5.60 2.69
C CYS A 26 3.86 -6.44 1.91
N TRP A 27 2.63 -6.53 2.41
CA TRP A 27 1.50 -7.10 1.68
C TRP A 27 1.36 -6.51 0.27
N CYS A 28 1.86 -5.29 0.03
CA CYS A 28 1.87 -4.66 -1.28
C CYS A 28 2.60 -5.47 -2.36
N GLU A 29 3.58 -6.30 -2.00
CA GLU A 29 4.26 -7.22 -2.91
C GLU A 29 3.43 -8.46 -3.23
N GLU A 30 2.53 -8.87 -2.32
CA GLU A 30 1.59 -9.97 -2.55
C GLU A 30 0.46 -9.58 -3.51
N PHE A 31 0.10 -8.29 -3.57
CA PHE A 31 -0.88 -7.80 -4.53
C PHE A 31 -0.28 -7.76 -5.94
N ARG A 32 -0.82 -8.59 -6.83
CA ARG A 32 -0.51 -8.53 -8.26
C ARG A 32 -1.21 -7.34 -8.93
N ILE A 33 -0.66 -6.15 -8.72
CA ILE A 33 -1.09 -4.97 -9.45
C ILE A 33 -0.41 -4.93 -10.80
N HIS A 34 -1.18 -4.66 -11.85
CA HIS A 34 -0.61 -4.45 -13.17
C HIS A 34 0.30 -3.21 -13.17
N ARG A 35 1.46 -3.27 -13.84
CA ARG A 35 2.45 -2.18 -13.85
C ARG A 35 1.84 -0.83 -14.26
N LYS A 36 0.86 -0.82 -15.18
CA LYS A 36 0.13 0.40 -15.57
C LYS A 36 -0.56 1.07 -14.37
N GLU A 37 -1.31 0.30 -13.59
CA GLU A 37 -2.00 0.81 -12.41
C GLU A 37 -1.01 1.25 -11.34
N MET A 38 0.10 0.52 -11.16
CA MET A 38 1.16 0.92 -10.22
C MET A 38 1.79 2.27 -10.60
N ILE A 39 2.07 2.52 -11.88
CA ILE A 39 2.58 3.80 -12.36
C ILE A 39 1.54 4.91 -12.11
N GLN A 40 0.27 4.65 -12.40
CA GLN A 40 -0.79 5.62 -12.17
C GLN A 40 -0.92 5.94 -10.67
N LEU A 41 -0.84 4.92 -9.81
CA LEU A 41 -0.81 5.07 -8.36
C LEU A 41 0.38 5.91 -7.88
N MET A 42 1.59 5.67 -8.40
CA MET A 42 2.78 6.46 -8.06
C MET A 42 2.72 7.91 -8.56
N GLN A 43 1.99 8.17 -9.65
CA GLN A 43 1.75 9.52 -10.13
C GLN A 43 0.65 10.24 -9.34
N GLN A 44 -0.36 9.50 -8.90
CA GLN A 44 -1.56 10.05 -8.25
C GLN A 44 -1.38 10.16 -6.73
N TYR A 45 -0.60 9.27 -6.12
CA TYR A 45 -0.32 9.21 -4.70
C TYR A 45 1.19 9.17 -4.47
N THR A 46 1.67 10.11 -3.65
CA THR A 46 3.10 10.23 -3.29
C THR A 46 3.51 9.26 -2.18
N ASP A 47 2.56 8.54 -1.59
CA ASP A 47 2.77 7.61 -0.49
C ASP A 47 1.94 6.32 -0.68
N CYS A 48 2.20 5.31 0.14
CA CYS A 48 1.50 4.04 0.08
C CYS A 48 0.00 4.22 0.37
N ILE A 49 -0.84 3.47 -0.35
CA ILE A 49 -2.27 3.36 -0.06
C ILE A 49 -2.55 2.10 0.76
N CYS A 50 -3.74 1.98 1.35
CA CYS A 50 -4.13 0.81 2.14
C CYS A 50 -4.47 -0.40 1.26
N PRO A 51 -4.46 -1.64 1.79
CA PRO A 51 -4.73 -2.84 1.00
C PRO A 51 -6.14 -2.85 0.40
N ALA A 52 -7.11 -2.25 1.08
CA ALA A 52 -8.47 -2.12 0.56
C ALA A 52 -8.53 -1.25 -0.70
N CYS A 53 -7.76 -0.15 -0.75
CA CYS A 53 -7.65 0.65 -1.96
C CYS A 53 -6.80 -0.09 -3.00
N LEU A 54 -5.67 -0.67 -2.61
CA LEU A 54 -4.78 -1.41 -3.51
C LEU A 54 -5.52 -2.57 -4.22
N LYS A 55 -6.41 -3.27 -3.51
CA LYS A 55 -7.25 -4.34 -4.06
C LYS A 55 -8.18 -3.88 -5.19
N LYS A 56 -8.57 -2.59 -5.22
CA LYS A 56 -9.35 -2.04 -6.34
C LYS A 56 -8.54 -1.92 -7.63
N TYR A 57 -7.21 -1.87 -7.50
CA TYR A 57 -6.25 -1.77 -8.61
C TYR A 57 -5.60 -3.12 -8.95
N ALA A 58 -5.63 -4.09 -8.03
CA ALA A 58 -5.25 -5.46 -8.33
C ALA A 58 -6.28 -6.04 -9.30
N ALA A 59 -5.86 -6.26 -10.55
CA ALA A 59 -6.65 -6.98 -11.52
C ALA A 59 -6.77 -8.43 -11.03
N GLU A 60 -8.00 -8.93 -10.97
CA GLU A 60 -8.35 -10.33 -10.70
C GLU A 60 -7.62 -11.31 -11.63
#